data_AF-A0A431ISD5-F1
#
_entry.id   AF-A0A431ISD5-F1
#
_cell.length_a   1.000
_cell.length_b   1.000
_cell.length_c   1.000
_cell.angle_alpha   90.00
_cell.angle_beta   90.00
_cell.angle_gamma   90.00
#
_symmetry.space_group_name_H-M   'P 1'
#
loop_
_entity.id
_entity.type
_entity.pdbx_description
1 polymer ?
#
loop_
_entity_poly.entity_id
_entity_poly.type
_entity_poly.pdbx_seq_one_letter_code
_entity_poly.pdbx_strand_id
1 'polypeptide(L)'
;MEHSFLGDLQLQLISPSGQAIILKAFPGGGGTYLGCPLDDPATTSGIGRDYCFTPTATTLLVNGATSNCGTPNGASINAGNYQPVQPFTNLIGSTLNGNWTLRVTDNLNIDNGYIFSWGINFDSALIPTDYQFTPVVTSSNWSPDP
;
A
#
# COMPACT_ATOMS: atom_id res chain seq x y z
N MET A 1 -8.14 -0.24 -3.46
CA MET A 1 -8.90 -1.31 -2.77
C MET A 1 -10.32 -0.86 -2.48
N GLU A 2 -11.21 -1.79 -2.15
CA GLU A 2 -12.50 -1.52 -1.50
C GLU A 2 -12.72 -2.47 -0.31
N HIS A 3 -13.65 -2.09 0.58
CA HIS A 3 -14.10 -2.88 1.72
C HIS A 3 -15.36 -2.26 2.33
N SER A 4 -16.35 -3.07 2.70
CA SER A 4 -17.63 -2.61 3.30
C SER A 4 -17.44 -2.04 4.72
N PHE A 5 -16.48 -2.52 5.51
CA PHE A 5 -16.26 -1.97 6.85
C PHE A 5 -14.78 -1.64 7.11
N LEU A 6 -14.45 -0.35 7.13
CA LEU A 6 -13.11 0.11 7.50
C LEU A 6 -12.78 -0.31 8.93
N GLY A 7 -13.77 -0.34 9.82
CA GLY A 7 -13.67 -0.71 11.24
C GLY A 7 -12.89 -2.00 11.50
N ASP A 8 -12.94 -2.94 10.56
CA ASP A 8 -12.54 -4.32 10.78
C ASP A 8 -11.13 -4.60 10.30
N LEU A 9 -10.58 -3.67 9.51
CA LEU A 9 -9.30 -3.84 8.87
C LEU A 9 -8.12 -3.51 9.77
N GLN A 10 -7.09 -4.34 9.71
CA GLN A 10 -5.71 -3.99 10.02
C GLN A 10 -4.86 -4.01 8.75
N LEU A 11 -4.14 -2.93 8.48
CA LEU A 11 -3.19 -2.84 7.36
C LEU A 11 -1.78 -2.73 7.90
N GLN A 12 -0.89 -3.62 7.45
CA GLN A 12 0.52 -3.63 7.81
C GLN A 12 1.39 -3.61 6.56
N LEU A 13 2.50 -2.86 6.63
CA LEU A 13 3.61 -3.02 5.71
C LEU A 13 4.72 -3.79 6.42
N ILE A 14 5.18 -4.87 5.80
CA ILE A 14 6.22 -5.75 6.33
C ILE A 14 7.40 -5.73 5.36
N SER A 15 8.58 -5.46 5.90
CA SER A 15 9.83 -5.39 5.15
C SER A 15 10.42 -6.77 4.87
N PRO A 16 11.38 -6.88 3.92
CA PRO A 16 12.01 -8.15 3.61
C PRO A 16 12.76 -8.78 4.80
N SER A 17 13.24 -7.95 5.72
CA SER A 17 13.89 -8.38 6.97
C SER A 17 12.89 -8.68 8.10
N GLY A 18 11.59 -8.58 7.85
CA GLY A 18 10.52 -8.92 8.80
C GLY A 18 10.10 -7.79 9.75
N GLN A 19 10.69 -6.60 9.67
CA GLN A 19 10.19 -5.43 10.41
C GLN A 19 8.82 -5.05 9.87
N ALA A 20 7.91 -4.65 10.74
CA ALA A 20 6.55 -4.32 10.36
C ALA A 20 6.12 -2.98 10.95
N ILE A 21 5.32 -2.23 10.18
CA ILE A 21 4.60 -1.06 10.66
C ILE A 21 3.11 -1.22 10.42
N ILE A 22 2.31 -0.64 11.31
CA ILE A 22 0.87 -0.52 11.14
C ILE A 22 0.58 0.74 10.34
N LEU A 23 -0.01 0.58 9.16
CA LEU A 23 -0.50 1.67 8.33
C LEU A 23 -1.87 2.14 8.84
N LYS A 24 -2.75 1.18 9.14
CA LYS A 24 -4.06 1.39 9.77
C LYS A 24 -4.28 0.29 10.80
N ALA A 25 -4.70 0.65 12.02
CA ALA A 25 -4.90 -0.28 13.13
C ALA A 25 -6.36 -0.76 13.23
N PHE A 26 -6.56 -2.03 13.55
CA PHE A 26 -7.85 -2.56 14.02
C PHE A 26 -7.93 -2.40 15.56
N PRO A 27 -9.09 -2.03 16.13
CA PRO A 27 -10.28 -1.52 15.44
C PRO A 27 -10.15 -0.03 15.08
N GLY A 28 -11.03 0.48 14.21
CA GLY A 28 -11.22 1.92 14.00
C GLY A 28 -11.79 2.30 12.63
N GLY A 29 -12.60 3.35 12.57
CA GLY A 29 -13.28 3.80 11.33
C GLY A 29 -14.73 3.33 11.19
N GLY A 30 -15.20 2.44 12.07
CA GLY A 30 -16.60 1.98 12.13
C GLY A 30 -17.11 1.45 10.78
N GLY A 31 -18.40 1.63 10.51
CA GLY A 31 -19.03 1.27 9.24
C GLY A 31 -18.75 2.22 8.08
N THR A 32 -17.60 2.90 8.07
CA THR A 32 -17.18 3.72 6.94
C THR A 32 -16.57 2.84 5.86
N TYR A 33 -16.87 3.09 4.59
CA TYR A 33 -16.38 2.28 3.49
C TYR A 33 -14.96 2.69 3.05
N LEU A 34 -14.26 1.74 2.43
CA LEU A 34 -13.18 2.03 1.48
C LEU A 34 -13.68 1.73 0.06
N GLY A 35 -13.37 2.59 -0.91
CA GLY A 35 -13.82 2.46 -2.28
C GLY A 35 -15.34 2.65 -2.41
N CYS A 36 -15.97 1.87 -3.28
CA CYS A 36 -17.41 1.83 -3.46
C CYS A 36 -17.82 0.36 -3.41
N PRO A 37 -17.87 -0.23 -2.21
CA PRO A 37 -18.07 -1.67 -2.05
C PRO A 37 -19.51 -2.08 -2.37
N LEU A 38 -19.68 -3.37 -2.66
CA LEU A 38 -20.97 -4.03 -2.61
C LEU A 38 -21.05 -4.73 -1.25
N ASP A 39 -21.81 -4.15 -0.32
CA ASP A 39 -21.99 -4.66 1.04
C ASP A 39 -23.08 -5.74 1.02
N ASP A 40 -22.71 -6.89 0.47
CA ASP A 40 -23.55 -8.08 0.33
C ASP A 40 -22.69 -9.36 0.45
N PRO A 41 -23.28 -10.56 0.60
CA PRO A 41 -22.50 -11.79 0.75
C PRO A 41 -21.94 -12.31 -0.58
N ALA A 42 -22.18 -11.64 -1.70
CA ALA A 42 -21.67 -12.06 -3.00
C ALA A 42 -20.19 -11.66 -3.16
N THR A 43 -19.47 -12.42 -3.97
CA THR A 43 -18.05 -12.16 -4.26
C THR A 43 -17.90 -11.33 -5.54
N THR A 44 -18.78 -10.37 -5.75
CA THR A 44 -18.63 -9.41 -6.85
C THR A 44 -17.92 -8.18 -6.31
N SER A 45 -16.81 -7.79 -6.91
CA SER A 45 -16.08 -6.61 -6.45
C SER A 45 -16.85 -5.33 -6.77
N GLY A 46 -16.82 -4.38 -5.82
CA GLY A 46 -17.18 -2.99 -6.08
C GLY A 46 -16.12 -2.23 -6.88
N ILE A 47 -16.08 -0.90 -6.70
CA ILE A 47 -15.07 -0.04 -7.33
C ILE A 47 -14.02 0.36 -6.30
N GLY A 48 -12.75 0.10 -6.61
CA GLY A 48 -11.63 0.49 -5.75
C GLY A 48 -11.32 1.99 -5.76
N ARG A 49 -10.69 2.45 -4.68
CA ARG A 49 -9.99 3.74 -4.60
C ARG A 49 -8.53 3.54 -4.19
N ASP A 50 -7.70 4.53 -4.48
CA ASP A 50 -6.28 4.55 -4.12
C ASP A 50 -6.05 5.29 -2.81
N TYR A 51 -5.41 4.60 -1.86
CA TYR A 51 -5.08 5.11 -0.54
C TYR A 51 -3.56 5.04 -0.36
N CYS A 52 -2.91 6.20 -0.34
CA CYS A 52 -1.46 6.30 -0.26
C CYS A 52 -1.04 6.62 1.17
N PHE A 53 -0.19 5.80 1.77
CA PHE A 53 0.41 6.12 3.06
C PHE A 53 1.76 6.82 2.86
N THR A 54 1.90 8.04 3.37
CA THR A 54 3.11 8.85 3.18
C THR A 54 3.69 9.31 4.51
N PRO A 55 5.01 9.54 4.61
CA PRO A 55 5.63 10.02 5.85
C PRO A 55 5.24 11.46 6.21
N THR A 56 4.66 12.22 5.27
CA THR A 56 4.32 13.64 5.43
C THR A 56 2.82 13.90 5.62
N ALA A 57 1.96 12.92 5.37
CA ALA A 57 0.53 13.06 5.63
C ALA A 57 0.27 13.17 7.14
N THR A 58 -0.72 14.00 7.50
CA THR A 58 -1.08 14.32 8.90
C THR A 58 -2.46 13.81 9.30
N THR A 59 -3.20 13.21 8.35
CA THR A 59 -4.55 12.70 8.57
C THR A 59 -4.51 11.18 8.55
N LEU A 60 -4.90 10.53 9.64
CA LEU A 60 -5.10 9.08 9.68
C LEU A 60 -6.24 8.68 8.74
N LEU A 61 -6.16 7.48 8.14
CA LEU A 61 -7.19 6.97 7.22
C LEU A 61 -8.60 6.98 7.83
N VAL A 62 -8.71 6.65 9.13
CA VAL A 62 -9.99 6.63 9.87
C VAL A 62 -10.62 8.03 10.05
N ASN A 63 -9.85 9.10 9.84
CA ASN A 63 -10.29 10.49 9.93
C ASN A 63 -10.35 11.16 8.54
N GLY A 64 -10.23 10.39 7.46
CA GLY A 64 -10.28 10.90 6.11
C GLY A 64 -11.64 11.53 5.77
N ALA A 65 -11.64 12.57 4.94
CA ALA A 65 -12.88 13.11 4.39
C ALA A 65 -13.63 12.03 3.59
N THR A 66 -14.95 12.02 3.71
CA THR A 66 -15.81 11.03 3.05
C THR A 66 -16.62 11.63 1.90
N SER A 67 -16.93 10.80 0.91
CA SER A 67 -17.99 11.01 -0.06
C SER A 67 -18.89 9.78 -0.07
N ASN A 68 -20.17 9.96 -0.39
CA ASN A 68 -21.09 8.83 -0.45
C ASN A 68 -20.74 7.92 -1.64
N CYS A 69 -20.58 6.62 -1.39
CA CYS A 69 -20.38 5.61 -2.42
C CYS A 69 -20.78 4.21 -1.93
N GLY A 70 -20.68 3.22 -2.81
CA GLY A 70 -21.00 1.82 -2.50
C GLY A 70 -22.49 1.50 -2.64
N THR A 71 -22.82 0.23 -2.44
CA THR A 71 -24.18 -0.29 -2.44
C THR A 71 -24.36 -1.14 -1.18
N PRO A 72 -25.19 -0.72 -0.20
CA PRO A 72 -26.00 0.49 -0.21
C PRO A 72 -25.13 1.76 -0.13
N ASN A 73 -25.68 2.89 -0.57
CA ASN A 73 -24.95 4.15 -0.60
C ASN A 73 -24.60 4.64 0.83
N GLY A 74 -23.32 4.76 1.14
CA GLY A 74 -22.83 5.08 2.49
C GLY A 74 -21.58 5.95 2.48
N ALA A 75 -21.18 6.46 3.64
CA ALA A 75 -19.97 7.27 3.75
C ALA A 75 -18.73 6.43 3.41
N SER A 76 -17.96 6.87 2.42
CA SER A 76 -16.72 6.21 1.98
C SER A 76 -15.53 7.15 2.03
N ILE A 77 -14.40 6.71 2.57
CA ILE A 77 -13.18 7.50 2.61
C ILE A 77 -12.74 7.83 1.18
N ASN A 78 -12.49 9.10 0.93
CA ASN A 78 -11.99 9.59 -0.37
C ASN A 78 -10.61 9.01 -0.70
N ALA A 79 -10.26 8.93 -1.98
CA ALA A 79 -8.88 8.62 -2.36
C ALA A 79 -7.94 9.74 -1.87
N GLY A 80 -6.70 9.40 -1.50
CA GLY A 80 -5.77 10.42 -1.02
C GLY A 80 -4.57 9.90 -0.24
N ASN A 81 -3.84 10.85 0.35
CA ASN A 81 -2.67 10.59 1.18
C ASN A 81 -3.05 10.55 2.66
N TYR A 82 -2.57 9.54 3.37
CA TYR A 82 -2.89 9.25 4.76
C TYR A 82 -1.65 8.99 5.60
N GLN A 83 -1.71 9.42 6.85
CA GLN A 83 -0.68 9.18 7.84
C GLN A 83 -0.73 7.70 8.27
N PRO A 84 0.40 6.98 8.30
CA PRO A 84 0.43 5.65 8.89
C PRO A 84 0.34 5.75 10.43
N VAL A 85 -0.30 4.75 11.07
CA VAL A 85 -0.40 4.69 12.54
C VAL A 85 1.00 4.61 13.19
N GLN A 86 1.92 3.87 12.59
CA GLN A 86 3.32 3.81 12.99
C GLN A 86 4.22 4.43 11.92
N PRO A 87 5.25 5.21 12.30
CA PRO A 87 6.08 5.90 11.34
C PRO A 87 6.95 4.93 10.54
N PHE A 88 7.22 5.26 9.27
CA PHE A 88 8.13 4.49 8.41
C PHE A 88 9.56 4.39 8.97
N THR A 89 9.96 5.27 9.88
CA THR A 89 11.26 5.20 10.57
C THR A 89 11.46 3.90 11.36
N ASN A 90 10.38 3.20 11.73
CA ASN A 90 10.46 1.88 12.35
C ASN A 90 10.96 0.77 11.41
N LEU A 91 11.10 1.07 10.11
CA LEU A 91 11.66 0.16 9.11
C LEU A 91 13.16 0.42 8.85
N ILE A 92 13.75 1.43 9.49
CA ILE A 92 15.18 1.72 9.38
C ILE A 92 15.98 0.52 9.89
N GLY A 93 16.96 0.08 9.11
CA GLY A 93 17.75 -1.12 9.37
C GLY A 93 17.27 -2.38 8.65
N SER A 94 16.09 -2.35 8.01
CA SER A 94 15.67 -3.43 7.12
C SER A 94 16.51 -3.46 5.85
N THR A 95 16.71 -4.66 5.30
CA THR A 95 17.11 -4.80 3.89
C THR A 95 16.09 -4.15 2.96
N LEU A 96 16.56 -3.33 2.03
CA LEU A 96 15.73 -2.67 1.01
C LEU A 96 15.26 -3.66 -0.05
N ASN A 97 16.18 -4.47 -0.55
CA ASN A 97 15.93 -5.46 -1.60
C ASN A 97 15.32 -6.73 -1.01
N GLY A 98 14.27 -7.23 -1.65
CA GLY A 98 13.56 -8.45 -1.30
C GLY A 98 12.05 -8.26 -1.27
N ASN A 99 11.36 -9.23 -0.66
CA ASN A 99 9.90 -9.25 -0.66
C ASN A 99 9.34 -8.28 0.39
N TRP A 100 8.78 -7.17 -0.10
CA TRP A 100 7.89 -6.34 0.69
C TRP A 100 6.49 -6.96 0.67
N THR A 101 5.82 -6.97 1.83
CA THR A 101 4.47 -7.53 1.95
C THR A 101 3.52 -6.47 2.50
N LEU A 102 2.48 -6.13 1.73
CA LEU A 102 1.28 -5.51 2.27
C LEU A 102 0.38 -6.61 2.83
N ARG A 103 0.10 -6.57 4.12
CA ARG A 103 -0.87 -7.45 4.77
C ARG A 103 -2.11 -6.66 5.14
N VAL A 104 -3.25 -7.10 4.62
CA VAL A 104 -4.59 -6.60 4.97
C VAL A 104 -5.33 -7.73 5.66
N THR A 105 -5.80 -7.48 6.87
CA THR A 105 -6.54 -8.45 7.67
C THR A 105 -7.88 -7.85 8.03
N ASP A 106 -8.96 -8.45 7.54
CA ASP A 106 -10.28 -8.29 8.14
C ASP A 106 -10.33 -9.16 9.41
N ASN A 107 -10.67 -8.54 10.54
CA ASN A 107 -10.69 -9.20 11.85
C ASN A 107 -12.10 -9.64 12.25
N LEU A 108 -13.14 -9.31 11.48
CA LEU A 108 -14.52 -9.74 11.69
C LEU A 108 -14.99 -10.60 10.49
N ASN A 109 -15.98 -11.47 10.72
CA ASN A 109 -16.29 -12.56 9.78
C ASN A 109 -17.45 -12.27 8.80
N ILE A 110 -17.96 -11.04 8.75
CA ILE A 110 -19.19 -10.73 8.00
C ILE A 110 -18.85 -10.11 6.64
N ASP A 111 -17.84 -9.27 6.61
CA ASP A 111 -17.54 -8.40 5.50
C ASP A 111 -16.61 -9.04 4.48
N ASN A 112 -16.58 -8.45 3.29
CA ASN A 112 -15.64 -8.84 2.24
C ASN A 112 -14.95 -7.60 1.66
N GLY A 113 -13.90 -7.84 0.88
CA GLY A 113 -13.36 -6.81 0.00
C GLY A 113 -12.19 -7.25 -0.86
N TYR A 114 -11.72 -6.30 -1.67
CA TYR A 114 -10.84 -6.54 -2.81
C TYR A 114 -9.63 -5.59 -2.81
N ILE A 115 -8.45 -6.17 -2.94
CA ILE A 115 -7.22 -5.46 -3.30
C ILE A 115 -7.04 -5.57 -4.82
N PHE A 116 -7.31 -4.48 -5.54
CA PHE A 116 -7.12 -4.43 -7.00
C PHE A 116 -5.65 -4.27 -7.40
N SER A 117 -4.89 -3.50 -6.62
CA SER A 117 -3.48 -3.23 -6.83
C SER A 117 -2.85 -2.70 -5.54
N TRP A 118 -1.52 -2.80 -5.44
CA TRP A 118 -0.72 -2.08 -4.45
C TRP A 118 0.69 -1.89 -4.99
N GLY A 119 1.42 -0.94 -4.41
CA GLY A 119 2.82 -0.68 -4.73
C GLY A 119 3.52 0.09 -3.62
N ILE A 120 4.84 0.17 -3.72
CA ILE A 120 5.68 0.95 -2.81
C ILE A 120 6.62 1.83 -3.63
N ASN A 121 6.74 3.09 -3.24
CA ASN A 121 7.69 4.04 -3.82
C ASN A 121 8.77 4.32 -2.78
N PHE A 122 10.02 4.03 -3.12
CA PHE A 122 11.16 4.37 -2.30
C PHE A 122 11.67 5.77 -2.63
N ASP A 123 12.26 6.43 -1.63
CA ASP A 123 13.02 7.66 -1.86
C ASP A 123 14.13 7.38 -2.89
N SER A 124 14.27 8.25 -3.89
CA SER A 124 15.29 8.11 -4.93
C SER A 124 16.71 8.15 -4.35
N ALA A 125 16.90 8.77 -3.19
CA ALA A 125 18.18 8.76 -2.47
C ALA A 125 18.58 7.36 -1.96
N LEU A 126 17.64 6.42 -1.86
CA LEU A 126 17.91 5.03 -1.49
C LEU A 126 18.32 4.17 -2.68
N ILE A 127 18.25 4.68 -3.90
CA ILE A 127 18.70 4.00 -5.10
C ILE A 127 20.20 4.32 -5.27
N PRO A 128 21.11 3.33 -5.17
CA PRO A 128 22.54 3.54 -5.38
C PRO A 128 22.82 4.30 -6.68
N THR A 129 23.67 5.31 -6.62
CA THR A 129 24.18 6.04 -7.80
C THR A 129 24.95 5.14 -8.77
N ASP A 130 25.42 3.98 -8.29
CA ASP A 130 26.32 3.08 -9.00
C ASP A 130 25.63 2.11 -9.97
N TYR A 131 24.33 2.30 -10.24
CA TYR A 131 23.67 1.66 -11.40
C TYR A 131 24.11 2.26 -12.75
N GLN A 132 25.05 3.22 -12.75
CA GLN A 132 25.79 3.63 -13.94
C GLN A 132 27.12 2.87 -14.00
N PHE A 133 27.16 1.77 -14.76
CA PHE A 133 28.44 1.23 -15.21
C PHE A 133 28.79 1.87 -16.54
N THR A 134 29.95 2.52 -16.62
CA THR A 134 30.58 2.79 -17.91
C THR A 134 31.33 1.51 -18.29
N PRO A 135 30.91 0.76 -19.33
CA PRO A 135 31.68 -0.40 -19.76
C PRO A 135 33.08 0.04 -20.17
N VAL A 136 34.10 -0.45 -19.48
CA VAL A 136 35.48 -0.26 -19.89
C VAL A 136 35.79 -1.31 -20.94
N VAL A 137 36.03 -0.89 -22.19
CA VAL A 137 36.54 -1.79 -23.22
C VAL A 137 37.97 -2.17 -22.83
N THR A 138 38.16 -3.40 -22.34
CA THR A 138 39.48 -3.89 -21.90
C THR A 138 40.39 -4.29 -23.06
N SER A 139 39.80 -4.62 -24.22
CA SER A 139 40.54 -4.85 -25.46
C SER A 139 39.62 -4.78 -26.66
N SER A 140 40.09 -4.16 -27.74
CA SER A 140 39.51 -4.29 -29.09
C SER A 140 40.60 -4.77 -30.03
N ASN A 141 40.27 -5.75 -30.87
CA ASN A 141 41.19 -6.29 -31.88
C ASN A 141 40.47 -6.34 -33.22
N TRP A 142 41.20 -6.06 -34.30
CA TRP A 142 40.71 -6.27 -35.66
C TRP A 142 41.14 -7.66 -36.14
N SER A 143 40.21 -8.44 -36.69
CA SER A 143 40.55 -9.67 -37.41
C SER A 143 40.85 -9.32 -38.87
N PRO A 144 41.96 -9.81 -39.46
CA PRO A 144 42.17 -9.74 -40.89
C PRO A 144 41.10 -10.56 -41.64
N ASP A 145 40.80 -10.14 -42.87
CA ASP A 145 39.87 -10.78 -43.81
C ASP A 145 40.45 -12.14 -44.28
N PRO A 146 39.67 -13.25 -44.25
CA PRO A 146 40.13 -14.61 -44.61
C PRO A 146 40.69 -14.80 -46.02
#